data_AF-A0A959BYL1-F1
#
_entry.id   AF-A0A959BYL1-F1
#
_cell.length_a   1.000
_cell.length_b   1.000
_cell.length_c   1.000
_cell.angle_alpha   90.00
_cell.angle_beta   90.00
_cell.angle_gamma   90.00
#
_symmetry.space_group_name_H-M   'P 1'
#
loop_
_entity.id
_entity.type
_entity.pdbx_description
1 polymer ?
#
loop_
_entity_poly.entity_id
_entity_poly.type
_entity_poly.pdbx_seq_one_letter_code
_entity_poly.pdbx_strand_id
1 'polypeptide(L)'
;MKRILVLTALSTLMACGGGFEAEHQKMVEEYDIHKANVQQLHEQYESRLQEYQQARKYHEERAGGSDDSLHTAINEMHDGLLLNHEAFRAQHPDILKQLDGLEARHTVKDYPQDSIRADHQYMLHELKTIEQQYQGMNDEFNQMMDEQTGMAKKHQ
;
A
#
# COMPACT_ATOMS: atom_id res chain seq x y z
N MET A 1 21.24 9.94 -14.31
CA MET A 1 20.90 11.23 -13.68
C MET A 1 19.75 11.86 -14.46
N LYS A 2 18.50 11.62 -14.07
CA LYS A 2 17.33 12.24 -14.70
C LYS A 2 17.04 13.55 -13.98
N ARG A 3 17.06 14.65 -14.73
CA ARG A 3 16.75 16.00 -14.24
C ARG A 3 15.25 16.06 -13.92
N ILE A 4 14.93 16.21 -12.64
CA ILE A 4 13.57 16.50 -12.19
C ILE A 4 13.30 17.97 -12.53
N LEU A 5 12.31 18.19 -13.39
CA LEU A 5 11.83 19.50 -13.79
C LEU A 5 10.87 19.97 -12.70
N VAL A 6 11.37 20.76 -11.75
CA VAL A 6 10.54 21.45 -10.77
C VAL A 6 9.84 22.60 -11.49
N LEU A 7 8.57 22.42 -11.84
CA LEU A 7 7.71 23.48 -12.37
C LEU A 7 7.17 24.30 -11.20
N THR A 8 7.92 25.34 -10.83
CA THR A 8 7.47 26.39 -9.91
C THR A 8 6.49 27.30 -10.64
N ALA A 9 5.18 27.10 -10.41
CA ALA A 9 4.16 28.06 -10.81
C ALA A 9 4.10 29.20 -9.79
N LEU A 10 4.89 30.24 -10.02
CA LEU A 10 4.87 31.49 -9.24
C LEU A 10 3.65 32.31 -9.65
N SER A 11 2.66 32.44 -8.77
CA SER A 11 1.50 33.32 -8.97
C SER A 11 1.38 34.29 -7.80
N THR A 12 1.79 35.54 -8.01
CA THR A 12 1.63 36.65 -7.05
C THR A 12 0.29 37.33 -7.23
N LEU A 13 -0.67 37.16 -6.32
CA LEU A 13 -1.79 38.10 -6.10
C LEU A 13 -2.30 38.09 -4.64
N MET A 14 -2.12 39.26 -4.00
CA MET A 14 -2.96 39.94 -3.00
C MET A 14 -3.41 39.27 -1.67
N ALA A 15 -2.83 39.83 -0.61
CA ALA A 15 -3.32 40.02 0.76
C ALA A 15 -4.84 39.84 1.01
N CYS A 16 -5.20 38.65 1.51
CA CYS A 16 -6.30 38.27 2.43
C CYS A 16 -6.57 36.74 2.37
N GLY A 17 -5.92 36.00 1.46
CA GLY A 17 -6.05 34.55 1.28
C GLY A 17 -4.94 33.67 1.88
N GLY A 18 -3.98 34.23 2.64
CA GLY A 18 -2.77 33.50 3.06
C GLY A 18 -3.00 32.35 4.06
N GLY A 19 -4.13 32.34 4.77
CA GLY A 19 -4.43 31.28 5.76
C GLY A 19 -4.76 29.94 5.11
N PHE A 20 -5.60 29.97 4.06
CA PHE A 20 -6.00 28.75 3.36
C PHE A 20 -4.90 28.19 2.49
N GLU A 21 -4.11 29.03 1.82
CA GLU A 21 -2.98 28.56 1.01
C GLU A 21 -1.98 27.73 1.83
N ALA A 22 -1.62 28.23 3.02
CA ALA A 22 -0.73 27.51 3.93
C ALA A 22 -1.39 26.25 4.52
N GLU A 23 -2.70 26.24 4.70
CA GLU A 23 -3.47 25.07 5.11
C GLU A 23 -3.46 24.01 4.01
N HIS A 24 -3.78 24.40 2.77
CA HIS A 24 -3.82 23.53 1.61
C HIS A 24 -2.45 22.93 1.31
N GLN A 25 -1.37 23.72 1.40
CA GLN A 25 -0.01 23.20 1.25
C GLN A 25 0.28 22.09 2.28
N LYS A 26 -0.10 22.26 3.55
CA LYS A 26 0.09 21.21 4.57
C LYS A 26 -0.73 19.96 4.26
N MET A 27 -1.95 20.11 3.76
CA MET A 27 -2.78 18.97 3.39
C MET A 27 -2.19 18.20 2.21
N VAL A 28 -1.60 18.88 1.23
CA VAL A 28 -0.87 18.25 0.11
C VAL A 28 0.37 17.51 0.64
N GLU A 29 1.16 18.14 1.51
CA GLU A 29 2.32 17.49 2.14
C GLU A 29 1.91 16.23 2.95
N GLU A 30 0.81 16.28 3.70
CA GLU A 30 0.28 15.12 4.45
C GLU A 30 -0.17 14.00 3.50
N TYR A 31 -0.86 14.35 2.42
CA TYR A 31 -1.27 13.40 1.38
C TYR A 31 -0.07 12.71 0.73
N ASP A 32 0.96 13.47 0.34
CA ASP A 32 2.19 12.94 -0.27
C ASP A 32 2.94 11.99 0.68
N ILE A 33 3.00 12.31 1.98
CA ILE A 33 3.62 11.45 3.00
C ILE A 33 2.88 10.11 3.07
N HIS A 34 1.55 10.12 3.19
CA HIS A 34 0.77 8.88 3.27
C HIS A 34 0.84 8.08 1.96
N LYS A 35 0.84 8.74 0.80
CA LYS A 35 1.01 8.07 -0.49
C LYS A 35 2.38 7.39 -0.60
N ALA A 36 3.45 8.05 -0.13
CA ALA A 36 4.78 7.47 -0.07
C ALA A 36 4.85 6.27 0.89
N ASN A 37 4.19 6.34 2.04
CA ASN A 37 4.09 5.23 2.99
C ASN A 37 3.37 4.02 2.39
N VAL A 38 2.25 4.24 1.70
CA VAL A 38 1.54 3.18 0.96
C VAL A 38 2.46 2.51 -0.06
N GLN A 39 3.23 3.30 -0.83
CA GLN A 39 4.18 2.76 -1.80
C GLN A 39 5.27 1.92 -1.12
N GLN A 40 5.83 2.39 0.00
CA GLN A 40 6.83 1.64 0.75
C GLN A 40 6.26 0.32 1.31
N LEU A 41 5.04 0.34 1.83
CA LEU A 41 4.35 -0.85 2.34
C LEU A 41 4.02 -1.86 1.24
N HIS A 42 3.65 -1.38 0.04
CA HIS A 42 3.47 -2.21 -1.14
C HIS A 42 4.78 -2.89 -1.57
N GLU A 43 5.90 -2.14 -1.60
CA GLU A 43 7.22 -2.71 -1.93
C GLU A 43 7.66 -3.76 -0.89
N GLN A 44 7.38 -3.53 0.39
CA GLN A 44 7.61 -4.53 1.44
C GLN A 44 6.77 -5.79 1.19
N TYR A 45 5.48 -5.63 0.88
CA TYR A 45 4.58 -6.73 0.56
C TYR A 45 5.11 -7.57 -0.62
N GLU A 46 5.54 -6.94 -1.72
CA GLU A 46 6.07 -7.64 -2.89
C GLU A 46 7.37 -8.41 -2.55
N SER A 47 8.23 -7.83 -1.72
CA SER A 47 9.43 -8.51 -1.22
C SER A 47 9.08 -9.73 -0.37
N ARG A 48 8.13 -9.59 0.57
CA ARG A 48 7.69 -10.67 1.45
C ARG A 48 7.00 -11.81 0.70
N LEU A 49 6.21 -11.48 -0.31
CA LEU A 49 5.61 -12.46 -1.21
C LEU A 49 6.69 -13.31 -1.91
N GLN A 50 7.73 -12.67 -2.43
CA GLN A 50 8.84 -13.37 -3.06
C GLN A 50 9.63 -14.24 -2.09
N GLU A 51 9.87 -13.76 -0.86
CA GLU A 51 10.53 -14.53 0.21
C GLU A 51 9.71 -15.78 0.56
N TYR A 52 8.40 -15.62 0.76
CA TYR A 52 7.48 -16.72 1.06
C TYR A 52 7.44 -17.76 -0.06
N GLN A 53 7.29 -17.33 -1.32
CA GLN A 53 7.28 -18.24 -2.47
C GLN A 53 8.57 -19.05 -2.59
N GLN A 54 9.73 -18.43 -2.30
CA GLN A 54 11.02 -19.13 -2.27
C GLN A 54 11.09 -20.14 -1.13
N ALA A 55 10.64 -19.77 0.08
CA ALA A 55 10.62 -20.66 1.23
C ALA A 55 9.71 -21.88 1.00
N ARG A 56 8.53 -21.65 0.41
CA ARG A 56 7.59 -22.71 0.04
C ARG A 56 8.20 -23.68 -0.97
N LYS A 57 8.75 -23.15 -2.07
CA LYS A 57 9.42 -23.96 -3.08
C LYS A 57 10.57 -24.81 -2.49
N TYR A 58 11.39 -24.21 -1.63
CA TYR A 58 12.49 -24.92 -0.97
C TYR A 58 11.99 -26.09 -0.10
N HIS A 59 10.90 -25.89 0.63
CA HIS A 59 10.27 -26.95 1.41
C HIS A 59 9.68 -28.05 0.52
N GLU A 60 8.92 -27.69 -0.53
CA GLU A 60 8.32 -28.65 -1.47
C GLU A 60 9.38 -29.57 -2.12
N GLU A 61 10.51 -28.99 -2.56
CA GLU A 61 11.64 -29.73 -3.13
C GLU A 61 12.25 -30.72 -2.13
N ARG A 62 12.27 -30.37 -0.83
CA ARG A 62 12.89 -31.18 0.22
C ARG A 62 11.94 -32.23 0.81
N ALA A 63 10.65 -31.93 0.88
CA ALA A 63 9.61 -32.86 1.35
C ALA A 63 9.40 -34.03 0.38
N GLY A 64 9.93 -33.94 -0.86
CA GLY A 64 9.89 -35.03 -1.84
C GLY A 64 8.47 -35.46 -2.22
N GLY A 65 7.50 -34.55 -2.09
CA GLY A 65 6.08 -34.83 -2.30
C GLY A 65 5.38 -35.58 -1.15
N SER A 66 6.03 -35.75 0.01
CA SER A 66 5.40 -36.30 1.22
C SER A 66 4.77 -35.20 2.08
N ASP A 67 3.73 -34.55 1.55
CA ASP A 67 2.89 -33.72 2.39
C ASP A 67 1.95 -34.62 3.19
N ASP A 68 2.12 -34.62 4.52
CA ASP A 68 1.10 -35.13 5.40
C ASP A 68 -0.15 -34.22 5.34
N SER A 69 -1.27 -34.71 5.86
CA SER A 69 -2.53 -33.97 5.83
C SER A 69 -2.45 -32.61 6.54
N LEU A 70 -1.49 -32.40 7.43
CA LEU A 70 -1.29 -31.13 8.12
C LEU A 70 -0.58 -30.12 7.21
N HIS A 71 0.47 -30.51 6.50
CA HIS A 71 1.15 -29.63 5.54
C HIS A 71 0.21 -29.19 4.42
N THR A 72 -0.60 -30.10 3.89
CA THR A 72 -1.61 -29.76 2.86
C THR A 72 -2.59 -28.70 3.38
N ALA A 73 -3.14 -28.89 4.59
CA ALA A 73 -4.10 -27.95 5.17
C ALA A 73 -3.50 -26.56 5.42
N ILE A 74 -2.23 -26.47 5.85
CA ILE A 74 -1.53 -25.19 6.04
C ILE A 74 -1.32 -24.50 4.68
N ASN A 75 -0.86 -25.24 3.66
CA ASN A 75 -0.66 -24.70 2.32
C ASN A 75 -1.98 -24.19 1.70
N GLU A 76 -3.09 -24.91 1.88
CA GLU A 76 -4.43 -24.46 1.44
C GLU A 76 -4.87 -23.17 2.15
N MET A 77 -4.58 -23.04 3.45
CA MET A 77 -4.85 -21.81 4.20
C MET A 77 -4.02 -20.64 3.65
N HIS A 78 -2.73 -20.87 3.39
CA HIS A 78 -1.84 -19.87 2.79
C HIS A 78 -2.32 -19.44 1.40
N ASP A 79 -2.73 -20.38 0.56
CA ASP A 79 -3.28 -20.08 -0.77
C ASP A 79 -4.55 -19.22 -0.66
N GLY A 80 -5.41 -19.49 0.32
CA GLY A 80 -6.56 -18.64 0.63
C GLY A 80 -6.18 -17.21 1.02
N LEU A 81 -5.18 -17.05 1.88
CA LEU A 81 -4.67 -15.72 2.25
C LEU A 81 -4.09 -14.97 1.06
N LEU A 82 -3.25 -15.63 0.25
CA LEU A 82 -2.66 -15.04 -0.94
C LEU A 82 -3.70 -14.60 -1.98
N LEU A 83 -4.80 -15.35 -2.12
CA LEU A 83 -5.92 -14.93 -2.98
C LEU A 83 -6.59 -13.65 -2.47
N ASN A 84 -6.77 -13.52 -1.14
CA ASN A 84 -7.31 -12.29 -0.55
C ASN A 84 -6.36 -11.11 -0.74
N HIS A 85 -5.05 -11.32 -0.56
CA HIS A 85 -4.03 -10.30 -0.79
C HIS A 85 -4.04 -9.82 -2.23
N GLU A 86 -4.09 -10.74 -3.20
CA GLU A 86 -4.12 -10.42 -4.62
C GLU A 86 -5.37 -9.61 -5.00
N ALA A 87 -6.53 -9.98 -4.44
CA ALA A 87 -7.77 -9.26 -4.68
C ALA A 87 -7.68 -7.79 -4.21
N PHE A 88 -7.11 -7.55 -3.02
CA PHE A 88 -6.86 -6.20 -2.53
C PHE A 88 -5.82 -5.46 -3.38
N ARG A 89 -4.70 -6.12 -3.69
CA ARG A 89 -3.60 -5.57 -4.49
C ARG A 89 -4.09 -5.13 -5.87
N ALA A 90 -4.98 -5.88 -6.50
CA ALA A 90 -5.55 -5.56 -7.80
C ALA A 90 -6.47 -4.32 -7.77
N GLN A 91 -7.12 -4.04 -6.64
CA GLN A 91 -8.08 -2.93 -6.50
C GLN A 91 -7.41 -1.60 -6.11
N HIS A 92 -6.36 -1.63 -5.28
CA HIS A 92 -5.79 -0.39 -4.73
C HIS A 92 -5.28 0.62 -5.79
N PRO A 93 -4.76 0.25 -6.98
CA PRO A 93 -4.30 1.24 -7.96
C PRO A 93 -5.44 2.12 -8.48
N ASP A 94 -6.65 1.57 -8.57
CA ASP A 94 -7.84 2.33 -8.95
C ASP A 94 -8.25 3.31 -7.85
N ILE A 95 -8.10 2.93 -6.58
CA ILE A 95 -8.32 3.84 -5.44
C ILE A 95 -7.32 5.00 -5.51
N LEU A 96 -6.02 4.72 -5.65
CA LEU A 96 -4.99 5.77 -5.75
C LEU A 96 -5.26 6.71 -6.92
N LYS A 97 -5.69 6.18 -8.06
CA LYS A 97 -6.09 7.00 -9.22
C LYS A 97 -7.30 7.88 -8.94
N GLN A 98 -8.28 7.41 -8.17
CA GLN A 98 -9.41 8.23 -7.73
C GLN A 98 -8.95 9.37 -6.83
N LEU A 99 -8.02 9.11 -5.90
CA LEU A 99 -7.48 10.14 -5.00
C LEU A 99 -6.68 11.20 -5.78
N ASP A 100 -5.83 10.79 -6.73
CA ASP A 100 -5.11 11.71 -7.63
C ASP A 100 -6.10 12.59 -8.43
N GLY A 101 -7.24 12.01 -8.80
CA GLY A 101 -8.33 12.72 -9.47
C GLY A 101 -9.09 13.71 -8.58
N LEU A 102 -9.07 13.55 -7.25
CA LEU A 102 -9.59 14.53 -6.30
C LEU A 102 -8.61 15.68 -6.14
N GLU A 103 -7.33 15.37 -5.90
CA GLU A 103 -6.27 16.36 -5.77
C GLU A 103 -6.20 17.28 -7.01
N ALA A 104 -6.31 16.72 -8.22
CA ALA A 104 -6.32 17.50 -9.45
C ALA A 104 -7.47 18.53 -9.51
N ARG A 105 -8.62 18.28 -8.87
CA ARG A 105 -9.76 19.21 -8.83
C ARG A 105 -9.46 20.45 -7.99
N HIS A 106 -8.52 20.37 -7.05
CA HIS A 106 -8.12 21.52 -6.23
C HIS A 106 -7.49 22.64 -7.08
N THR A 107 -7.03 22.32 -8.30
CA THR A 107 -6.52 23.31 -9.27
C THR A 107 -7.63 24.01 -10.08
N VAL A 108 -8.87 23.54 -9.98
CA VAL A 108 -10.01 24.15 -10.68
C VAL A 108 -10.31 25.50 -10.04
N LYS A 109 -10.39 26.53 -10.88
CA LYS A 109 -10.72 27.88 -10.44
C LYS A 109 -12.06 27.88 -9.69
N ASP A 110 -12.10 28.57 -8.55
CA ASP A 110 -13.28 28.72 -7.68
C ASP A 110 -13.77 27.40 -7.06
N TYR A 111 -12.94 26.35 -7.00
CA TYR A 111 -13.26 25.15 -6.25
C TYR A 111 -13.38 25.48 -4.75
N PRO A 112 -14.48 25.11 -4.06
CA PRO A 112 -14.73 25.57 -2.69
C PRO A 112 -13.71 25.03 -1.69
N GLN A 113 -13.22 25.91 -0.79
CA GLN A 113 -12.26 25.54 0.25
C GLN A 113 -12.79 24.42 1.18
N ASP A 114 -14.08 24.43 1.50
CA ASP A 114 -14.69 23.38 2.31
C ASP A 114 -14.76 22.04 1.58
N SER A 115 -14.89 22.05 0.24
CA SER A 115 -14.79 20.85 -0.57
C SER A 115 -13.36 20.31 -0.56
N ILE A 116 -12.34 21.17 -0.66
CA ILE A 116 -10.92 20.77 -0.56
C ILE A 116 -10.64 20.07 0.77
N ARG A 117 -11.14 20.64 1.88
CA ARG A 117 -11.00 20.03 3.21
C ARG A 117 -11.68 18.66 3.28
N ALA A 118 -12.90 18.55 2.76
CA ALA A 118 -13.64 17.28 2.75
C ALA A 118 -12.94 16.23 1.87
N ASP A 119 -12.44 16.62 0.70
CA ASP A 119 -11.66 15.77 -0.19
C ASP A 119 -10.39 15.28 0.51
N HIS A 120 -9.64 16.15 1.19
CA HIS A 120 -8.46 15.72 1.96
C HIS A 120 -8.78 14.78 3.11
N GLN A 121 -9.85 15.01 3.86
CA GLN A 121 -10.28 14.08 4.91
C GLN A 121 -10.60 12.69 4.34
N TYR A 122 -11.28 12.65 3.20
CA TYR A 122 -11.56 11.42 2.49
C TYR A 122 -10.28 10.73 1.98
N MET A 123 -9.40 11.47 1.29
CA MET A 123 -8.14 10.94 0.79
C MET A 123 -7.27 10.35 1.91
N LEU A 124 -7.15 11.04 3.04
CA LEU A 124 -6.39 10.54 4.19
C LEU A 124 -7.03 9.31 4.84
N HIS A 125 -8.36 9.23 4.85
CA HIS A 125 -9.05 8.04 5.34
C HIS A 125 -8.72 6.83 4.47
N GLU A 126 -8.88 6.95 3.15
CA GLU A 126 -8.59 5.88 2.20
C GLU A 126 -7.12 5.43 2.27
N LEU A 127 -6.17 6.38 2.32
CA LEU A 127 -4.75 6.05 2.45
C LEU A 127 -4.45 5.31 3.75
N LYS A 128 -5.02 5.73 4.89
CA LYS A 128 -4.84 5.04 6.18
C LYS A 128 -5.43 3.63 6.16
N THR A 129 -6.57 3.44 5.50
CA THR A 129 -7.14 2.10 5.30
C THR A 129 -6.21 1.23 4.47
N ILE A 130 -5.65 1.76 3.37
CA ILE A 130 -4.68 1.01 2.54
C ILE A 130 -3.41 0.66 3.34
N GLU A 131 -2.87 1.60 4.11
CA GLU A 131 -1.72 1.37 4.99
C GLU A 131 -1.98 0.22 5.97
N GLN A 132 -3.14 0.25 6.65
CA GLN A 132 -3.53 -0.80 7.61
C GLN A 132 -3.67 -2.17 6.94
N GLN A 133 -4.23 -2.23 5.74
CA GLN A 133 -4.34 -3.49 5.00
C GLN A 133 -2.96 -4.05 4.64
N TYR A 134 -2.06 -3.21 4.12
CA TYR A 134 -0.69 -3.68 3.83
C TYR A 134 0.08 -4.10 5.08
N GLN A 135 -0.09 -3.39 6.21
CA GLN A 135 0.51 -3.79 7.48
C GLN A 135 0.00 -5.17 7.91
N GLY A 136 -1.32 -5.41 7.85
CA GLY A 136 -1.90 -6.71 8.15
C GLY A 136 -1.38 -7.82 7.25
N MET A 137 -1.30 -7.60 5.93
CA MET A 137 -0.75 -8.59 5.00
C MET A 137 0.74 -8.89 5.27
N ASN A 138 1.53 -7.88 5.63
CA ASN A 138 2.93 -8.07 6.01
C ASN A 138 3.08 -8.87 7.33
N ASP A 139 2.16 -8.69 8.28
CA ASP A 139 2.12 -9.48 9.51
C ASP A 139 1.70 -10.94 9.23
N GLU A 140 0.73 -11.14 8.34
CA GLU A 140 0.33 -12.48 7.87
C GLU A 140 1.50 -13.20 7.19
N PHE A 141 2.33 -12.51 6.41
CA PHE A 141 3.57 -13.09 5.87
C PHE A 141 4.55 -13.55 6.96
N ASN A 142 4.67 -12.84 8.08
CA ASN A 142 5.51 -13.30 9.19
C ASN A 142 5.01 -14.65 9.72
N GLN A 143 3.70 -14.78 9.91
CA GLN A 143 3.09 -16.04 10.35
C GLN A 143 3.30 -17.16 9.32
N MET A 144 3.01 -16.90 8.04
CA MET A 144 3.18 -17.87 6.97
C MET A 144 4.64 -18.35 6.87
N MET A 145 5.61 -17.45 7.03
CA MET A 145 7.04 -17.77 7.03
C MET A 145 7.47 -18.62 8.22
N ASP A 146 6.94 -18.35 9.42
CA ASP A 146 7.21 -19.15 10.62
C ASP A 146 6.66 -20.57 10.45
N GLU A 147 5.44 -20.70 9.92
CA GLU A 147 4.81 -21.98 9.60
C GLU A 147 5.62 -22.75 8.55
N GLN A 148 6.01 -22.09 7.45
CA GLN A 148 6.80 -22.69 6.38
C GLN A 148 8.17 -23.19 6.88
N THR A 149 8.83 -22.39 7.71
CA THR A 149 10.10 -22.76 8.34
C THR A 149 9.93 -23.92 9.32
N GLY A 150 8.84 -23.93 10.07
CA GLY A 150 8.46 -25.03 10.96
C GLY A 150 8.25 -26.34 10.20
N MET A 151 7.54 -26.30 9.08
CA MET A 151 7.35 -27.46 8.19
C MET A 151 8.68 -27.94 7.62
N ALA A 152 9.54 -27.03 7.14
CA ALA A 152 10.85 -27.38 6.59
C ALA A 152 11.78 -28.07 7.59
N LYS A 153 11.74 -27.69 8.87
CA LYS A 153 12.55 -28.31 9.93
C LYS A 153 12.12 -29.75 10.25
N LYS A 154 10.85 -30.12 10.05
CA LYS A 154 10.36 -31.49 10.27
C LYS A 154 10.89 -32.49 9.23
N HIS A 155 11.39 -31.99 8.10
CA HIS A 155 11.96 -32.76 6.98
C HIS A 155 13.49 -32.70 6.92
N GLN A 156 14.15 -32.34 8.04
CA GLN A 156 15.62 -32.39 8.20
C GLN A 156 16.03 -33.62 9.01
#